data_AF-A0A9W8JEC6-F1
#
_entry.id   AF-A0A9W8JEC6-F1
#
_cell.length_a   1.000
_cell.length_b   1.000
_cell.length_c   1.000
_cell.angle_alpha   90.00
_cell.angle_beta   90.00
_cell.angle_gamma   90.00
#
_symmetry.space_group_name_H-M   'P 1'
#
loop_
_entity.id
_entity.type
_entity.pdbx_description
1 polymer ?
#
loop_
_entity_poly.entity_id
_entity_poly.type
_entity_poly.pdbx_seq_one_letter_code
_entity_poly.pdbx_strand_id
1 'polypeptide(L)'
;MVYISENYQGRLPEVDITNIQGNAPDDAKRFVWSLFRLCLGGPGWFGSSIGEHIECVEVNIWEETASEPPKAQTVFEVEVTKDMCNCFRVLHGACAAYIIDHCSMSSTVALGTLVGKDGMGLSQNMNITWHEGPTM
;
A
#
# COMPACT_ATOMS: atom_id res chain seq x y z
N MET A 1 5.15 -8.33 17.97
CA MET A 1 4.76 -6.98 18.44
C MET A 1 5.36 -5.99 17.49
N VAL A 2 4.53 -5.42 16.63
CA VAL A 2 4.95 -4.41 15.64
C VAL A 2 5.48 -3.17 16.34
N TYR A 3 6.64 -2.68 15.91
CA TYR A 3 7.15 -1.38 16.34
C TYR A 3 6.30 -0.28 15.70
N ILE A 4 5.59 0.50 16.53
CA ILE A 4 4.82 1.66 16.09
C ILE A 4 5.58 2.91 16.52
N SER A 5 6.07 3.66 15.53
CA SER A 5 6.71 4.96 15.75
C SER A 5 5.77 5.92 16.49
N GLU A 6 6.32 6.75 17.38
CA GLU A 6 5.57 7.78 18.13
C GLU A 6 4.80 8.72 17.18
N ASN A 7 5.29 8.88 15.95
CA ASN A 7 4.67 9.67 14.89
C ASN A 7 3.24 9.24 14.54
N TYR A 8 2.84 8.00 14.87
CA TYR A 8 1.56 7.41 14.51
C TYR A 8 0.61 7.20 15.69
N GLN A 9 1.06 7.44 16.92
CA GLN A 9 0.24 7.23 18.11
C GLN A 9 -1.04 8.06 18.07
N GLY A 10 -2.19 7.41 18.21
CA GLY A 10 -3.51 8.05 18.18
C GLY A 10 -3.96 8.58 16.82
N ARG A 11 -3.20 8.32 15.73
CA ARG A 11 -3.50 8.80 14.38
C ARG A 11 -3.92 7.70 13.41
N LEU A 12 -3.59 6.45 13.73
CA LEU A 12 -3.94 5.30 12.89
C LEU A 12 -5.45 5.08 12.93
N PRO A 13 -6.14 5.07 11.77
CA PRO A 13 -7.54 4.72 11.73
C PRO A 13 -7.74 3.24 12.09
N GLU A 14 -8.89 2.93 12.67
CA GLU A 14 -9.34 1.55 12.76
C GLU A 14 -9.63 1.02 11.36
N VAL A 15 -9.22 -0.22 11.10
CA VAL A 15 -9.39 -0.88 9.81
C VAL A 15 -9.84 -2.33 10.00
N ASP A 16 -10.65 -2.79 9.06
CA ASP A 16 -10.97 -4.22 8.93
C ASP A 16 -9.84 -4.93 8.18
N ILE A 17 -9.44 -6.10 8.69
CA ILE A 17 -8.41 -6.96 8.08
C ILE A 17 -8.95 -8.36 7.76
N THR A 18 -10.25 -8.60 7.94
CA THR A 18 -10.87 -9.93 7.85
C THR A 18 -10.60 -10.61 6.52
N ASN A 19 -10.54 -9.84 5.43
CA ASN A 19 -10.31 -10.35 4.08
C ASN A 19 -8.84 -10.27 3.64
N ILE A 20 -7.93 -9.77 4.47
CA ILE A 20 -6.51 -9.65 4.15
C ILE A 20 -5.81 -10.99 4.36
N GLN A 21 -5.47 -11.65 3.26
CA GLN A 21 -4.76 -12.93 3.23
C GLN A 21 -3.25 -12.73 3.43
N GLY A 22 -2.50 -13.81 3.21
CA GLY A 22 -1.05 -13.83 3.32
C GLY A 22 -0.55 -14.26 4.71
N ASN A 23 0.76 -14.51 4.79
CA ASN A 23 1.40 -15.15 5.93
C ASN A 23 1.77 -14.19 7.08
N ALA A 24 1.57 -12.87 6.91
CA ALA A 24 1.90 -11.92 7.95
C ALA A 24 0.97 -12.05 9.18
N PRO A 25 1.48 -11.83 10.40
CA PRO A 25 0.64 -11.74 11.59
C PRO A 25 -0.41 -10.63 11.50
N ASP A 26 -1.54 -10.81 12.20
CA ASP A 26 -2.66 -9.86 12.17
C ASP A 26 -2.28 -8.45 12.65
N ASP A 27 -1.36 -8.32 13.62
CA ASP A 27 -0.86 -7.02 14.08
C ASP A 27 -0.08 -6.29 12.97
N ALA A 28 0.71 -7.02 12.18
CA ALA A 28 1.40 -6.49 11.00
C ALA A 28 0.42 -6.10 9.89
N LYS A 29 -0.55 -6.96 9.56
CA LYS A 29 -1.62 -6.66 8.58
C LYS A 29 -2.36 -5.38 8.96
N ARG A 30 -2.78 -5.28 10.21
CA ARG A 30 -3.49 -4.11 10.75
C ARG A 30 -2.63 -2.86 10.67
N PHE A 31 -1.37 -2.93 11.08
CA PHE A 31 -0.49 -1.76 11.03
C PHE A 31 -0.25 -1.27 9.60
N VAL A 32 0.07 -2.18 8.67
CA VAL A 32 0.27 -1.85 7.25
C VAL A 32 -0.97 -1.18 6.67
N TRP A 33 -2.14 -1.77 6.90
CA TRP A 33 -3.38 -1.25 6.34
C TRP A 33 -3.81 0.08 6.97
N SER A 34 -3.75 0.21 8.30
CA SER A 34 -4.04 1.48 8.98
C SER A 34 -3.10 2.60 8.52
N LEU A 35 -1.80 2.33 8.38
CA LEU A 35 -0.85 3.34 7.94
C LEU A 35 -1.08 3.73 6.47
N PHE A 36 -1.39 2.76 5.61
CA PHE A 36 -1.78 3.03 4.23
C PHE A 36 -3.00 3.96 4.16
N ARG A 37 -4.06 3.67 4.92
CA ARG A 37 -5.27 4.52 4.99
C ARG A 37 -4.96 5.92 5.53
N LEU A 38 -4.07 6.04 6.52
CA LEU A 38 -3.61 7.34 7.00
C LEU A 38 -2.91 8.15 5.88
N CYS A 39 -2.06 7.49 5.08
CA CYS A 39 -1.32 8.13 3.99
C CYS A 39 -2.19 8.54 2.79
N LEU A 40 -3.26 7.80 2.49
CA LEU A 40 -4.26 8.23 1.49
C LEU A 40 -5.00 9.52 1.91
N GLY A 41 -5.04 9.80 3.22
CA GLY A 41 -5.80 10.90 3.78
C GLY A 41 -7.31 10.64 3.75
N GLY A 42 -8.08 11.71 3.81
CA GLY A 42 -9.54 11.68 3.75
C GLY A 42 -10.10 12.56 2.63
N PRO A 43 -11.42 12.77 2.59
CA PRO A 43 -12.05 13.65 1.61
C PRO A 43 -11.40 15.04 1.56
N GLY A 44 -11.09 15.50 0.35
CA GLY A 44 -10.43 16.79 0.11
C GLY A 44 -8.90 16.75 0.02
N TRP A 45 -8.27 15.61 0.30
CA TRP A 45 -6.86 15.39 0.01
C TRP A 45 -6.66 14.97 -1.45
N PHE A 46 -5.47 15.26 -1.99
CA PHE A 46 -5.13 14.91 -3.37
C PHE A 46 -5.29 13.41 -3.61
N GLY A 47 -5.99 13.04 -4.69
CA GLY A 47 -6.17 11.64 -5.06
C GLY A 47 -7.04 10.81 -4.11
N SER A 48 -7.67 11.42 -3.09
CA SER A 48 -8.54 10.71 -2.12
C SER A 48 -9.64 9.89 -2.80
N SER A 49 -10.28 10.42 -3.85
CA SER A 49 -11.27 9.68 -4.63
C SER A 49 -10.71 8.45 -5.35
N ILE A 50 -9.43 8.46 -5.74
CA ILE A 50 -8.75 7.29 -6.31
C ILE A 50 -8.41 6.28 -5.21
N GLY A 51 -7.90 6.78 -4.08
CA GLY A 51 -7.49 5.97 -2.93
C GLY A 51 -8.63 5.17 -2.30
N GLU A 52 -9.86 5.69 -2.36
CA GLU A 52 -11.07 5.01 -1.88
C GLU A 52 -11.37 3.70 -2.61
N HIS A 53 -10.86 3.52 -3.83
CA HIS A 53 -11.05 2.31 -4.63
C HIS A 53 -9.89 1.31 -4.54
N ILE A 54 -8.90 1.56 -3.65
CA ILE A 54 -7.74 0.68 -3.45
C ILE A 54 -7.97 -0.16 -2.19
N GLU A 55 -7.87 -1.47 -2.31
CA GLU A 55 -8.03 -2.42 -1.20
C GLU A 55 -6.81 -3.32 -1.05
N CYS A 56 -6.30 -3.46 0.17
CA CYS A 56 -5.23 -4.41 0.47
C CYS A 56 -5.82 -5.81 0.61
N VAL A 57 -5.32 -6.77 -0.16
CA VAL A 57 -5.86 -8.15 -0.17
C VAL A 57 -4.87 -9.18 0.36
N GLU A 58 -3.57 -8.92 0.30
CA GLU A 58 -2.56 -9.80 0.92
C GLU A 58 -1.41 -9.02 1.54
N VAL A 59 -0.91 -9.50 2.68
CA VAL A 59 0.37 -9.07 3.26
C VAL A 59 1.19 -10.31 3.59
N ASN A 60 2.40 -10.37 3.01
CA ASN A 60 3.34 -11.44 3.18
C ASN A 60 4.69 -10.91 3.69
N ILE A 61 5.29 -11.61 4.64
CA ILE A 61 6.62 -11.36 5.18
C ILE A 61 7.41 -12.67 5.25
N TRP A 62 8.70 -12.60 4.95
CA TRP A 62 9.61 -13.73 5.04
C TRP A 62 10.86 -13.30 5.80
N GLU A 63 11.22 -14.09 6.81
CA GLU A 63 12.43 -13.89 7.59
C GLU A 63 13.69 -14.07 6.74
N GLU A 64 14.81 -13.58 7.27
CA GLU A 64 16.12 -13.84 6.69
C GLU A 64 16.40 -15.35 6.67
N THR A 65 17.00 -15.81 5.58
CA THR A 65 17.52 -17.18 5.47
C THR A 65 19.02 -17.12 5.21
N ALA A 66 19.69 -18.28 5.22
CA ALA A 66 21.12 -18.34 4.90
C ALA A 66 21.48 -17.82 3.50
N SER A 67 20.51 -17.75 2.57
CA SER A 67 20.72 -17.37 1.16
C SER A 67 19.97 -16.11 0.72
N GLU A 68 18.99 -15.64 1.48
CA GLU A 68 18.13 -14.51 1.09
C GLU A 68 17.92 -13.53 2.26
N PRO A 69 18.01 -12.21 2.00
CA PRO A 69 17.64 -11.21 3.00
C PRO A 69 16.13 -11.27 3.31
N PRO A 70 15.70 -10.67 4.44
CA PRO A 70 14.27 -10.59 4.74
C PRO A 70 13.54 -9.80 3.64
N LYS A 71 12.33 -10.24 3.31
CA LYS A 71 11.52 -9.64 2.25
C LYS A 71 10.06 -9.53 2.67
N ALA A 72 9.35 -8.60 2.06
CA ALA A 72 7.92 -8.44 2.24
C ALA A 72 7.25 -8.17 0.90
N GLN A 73 5.97 -8.53 0.82
CA GLN A 73 5.13 -8.31 -0.33
C GLN A 73 3.74 -7.92 0.15
N THR A 74 3.13 -7.00 -0.58
CA THR A 74 1.76 -6.55 -0.37
C THR A 74 1.05 -6.63 -1.71
N VAL A 75 -0.19 -7.10 -1.71
CA VAL A 75 -1.03 -7.21 -2.89
C VAL A 75 -2.26 -6.34 -2.68
N PHE A 76 -2.60 -5.57 -3.71
CA PHE A 76 -3.76 -4.69 -3.72
C PHE A 76 -4.62 -4.99 -4.93
N GLU A 77 -5.92 -4.83 -4.74
CA GLU A 77 -6.90 -4.75 -5.80
C GLU A 77 -7.38 -3.31 -5.94
N VAL A 78 -7.71 -2.91 -7.16
CA VAL A 78 -8.21 -1.56 -7.45
C VAL A 78 -9.42 -1.66 -8.36
N GLU A 79 -10.51 -1.04 -7.93
CA GLU A 79 -11.67 -0.82 -8.80
C GLU A 79 -11.40 0.40 -9.70
N VAL A 80 -11.29 0.19 -11.01
CA VAL A 80 -11.07 1.29 -11.96
C VAL A 80 -12.40 1.91 -12.34
N THR A 81 -12.62 3.15 -11.93
CA THR A 81 -13.82 3.93 -12.27
C THR A 81 -13.60 4.83 -13.48
N LYS A 82 -14.70 5.35 -14.04
CA LYS A 82 -14.69 6.16 -15.26
C LYS A 82 -13.85 7.44 -15.14
N ASP A 83 -13.84 8.08 -13.97
CA ASP A 83 -13.09 9.31 -13.70
C ASP A 83 -11.58 9.07 -13.57
N MET A 84 -11.15 7.82 -13.40
CA MET A 84 -9.74 7.41 -13.44
C MET A 84 -9.24 7.14 -14.86
N CYS A 85 -10.15 7.08 -15.85
CA CYS A 85 -9.80 6.77 -17.24
C CYS A 85 -9.46 8.03 -18.05
N ASN A 86 -8.58 7.86 -19.03
CA ASN A 86 -8.31 8.89 -20.04
C ASN A 86 -9.38 8.87 -21.17
N CYS A 87 -9.20 9.70 -22.21
CA CYS A 87 -10.14 9.78 -23.34
C CYS A 87 -10.26 8.49 -24.16
N PHE A 88 -9.35 7.53 -24.00
CA PHE A 88 -9.38 6.20 -24.61
C PHE A 88 -10.06 5.15 -23.74
N ARG A 89 -10.65 5.53 -22.60
CA ARG A 89 -11.30 4.63 -21.63
C ARG A 89 -10.38 3.59 -21.01
N VAL A 90 -9.09 3.89 -20.93
CA VAL A 90 -8.09 3.11 -20.20
C VAL A 90 -7.62 3.90 -18.98
N LEU A 91 -7.13 3.20 -17.95
CA LEU A 91 -6.62 3.83 -16.74
C LEU A 91 -5.60 4.92 -17.08
N HIS A 92 -5.83 6.14 -16.61
CA HIS A 92 -4.95 7.26 -16.87
C HIS A 92 -3.60 7.02 -16.18
N GLY A 93 -2.49 7.24 -16.90
CA GLY A 93 -1.14 6.97 -16.38
C GLY A 93 -0.82 7.71 -15.06
N ALA A 94 -1.35 8.91 -14.87
CA ALA A 94 -1.25 9.63 -13.59
C ALA A 94 -2.00 8.94 -12.43
N CYS A 95 -3.18 8.35 -12.68
CA CYS A 95 -3.88 7.56 -11.66
C CYS A 95 -3.11 6.29 -11.33
N ALA A 96 -2.59 5.61 -12.35
CA ALA A 96 -1.74 4.44 -12.15
C ALA A 96 -0.46 4.77 -11.36
N ALA A 97 0.19 5.90 -11.65
CA ALA A 97 1.36 6.36 -10.89
C ALA A 97 1.01 6.65 -9.42
N TYR A 98 -0.13 7.30 -9.15
CA TYR A 98 -0.63 7.52 -7.78
C TYR A 98 -0.85 6.20 -7.03
N ILE A 99 -1.49 5.23 -7.67
CA ILE A 99 -1.71 3.89 -7.09
C ILE A 99 -0.38 3.22 -6.78
N ILE A 100 0.55 3.21 -7.75
CA ILE A 100 1.88 2.59 -7.58
C ILE A 100 2.64 3.26 -6.42
N ASP A 101 2.57 4.58 -6.30
CA ASP A 101 3.23 5.33 -5.21
C ASP A 101 2.80 4.80 -3.84
N HIS A 102 1.50 4.83 -3.57
CA HIS A 102 0.95 4.40 -2.30
C HIS A 102 1.19 2.90 -2.05
N CYS A 103 0.93 2.04 -3.05
CA CYS A 103 1.06 0.59 -2.90
C CYS A 103 2.53 0.18 -2.66
N SER A 104 3.50 0.86 -3.29
CA SER A 104 4.91 0.52 -3.13
C SER A 104 5.40 0.70 -1.69
N MET A 105 4.97 1.77 -1.01
CA MET A 105 5.30 2.07 0.39
C MET A 105 4.80 0.99 1.36
N SER A 106 3.65 0.36 1.09
CA SER A 106 3.10 -0.64 2.03
C SER A 106 4.02 -1.87 2.21
N SER A 107 4.77 -2.25 1.18
CA SER A 107 5.73 -3.36 1.26
C SER A 107 6.94 -3.02 2.14
N THR A 108 7.40 -1.77 2.14
CA THR A 108 8.48 -1.32 3.01
C THR A 108 8.01 -1.20 4.46
N VAL A 109 6.76 -0.77 4.67
CA VAL A 109 6.11 -0.81 5.99
C VAL A 109 6.00 -2.24 6.51
N ALA A 110 5.53 -3.18 5.68
CA ALA A 110 5.42 -4.59 6.04
C ALA A 110 6.79 -5.18 6.43
N LEU A 111 7.84 -4.92 5.65
CA LEU A 111 9.20 -5.33 6.00
C LEU A 111 9.68 -4.68 7.30
N GLY A 112 9.36 -3.40 7.51
CA GLY A 112 9.64 -2.67 8.75
C GLY A 112 9.07 -3.34 10.00
N THR A 113 7.87 -3.93 9.90
CA THR A 113 7.24 -4.68 11.00
C THR A 113 8.07 -5.91 11.42
N LEU A 114 8.73 -6.55 10.46
CA LEU A 114 9.58 -7.72 10.68
C LEU A 114 10.93 -7.33 11.27
N VAL A 115 11.58 -6.30 10.73
CA VAL A 115 12.95 -5.91 11.12
C VAL A 115 13.01 -4.88 12.25
N GLY A 116 11.85 -4.50 12.82
CA GLY A 116 11.75 -3.53 13.91
C GLY A 116 12.16 -2.10 13.53
N LYS A 117 11.79 -1.66 12.32
CA LYS A 117 12.10 -0.31 11.81
C LYS A 117 10.86 0.36 11.22
N ASP A 118 10.86 1.69 11.26
CA ASP A 118 9.85 2.48 10.55
C ASP A 118 10.10 2.40 9.04
N GLY A 119 9.16 1.77 8.33
CA GLY A 119 9.24 1.51 6.89
C GLY A 119 8.46 2.49 6.01
N MET A 120 7.84 3.53 6.58
CA MET A 120 6.99 4.46 5.82
C MET A 120 7.78 5.20 4.73
N GLY A 121 8.88 5.85 5.13
CA GLY A 121 9.69 6.67 4.23
C GLY A 121 8.89 7.72 3.44
N LEU A 122 9.55 8.36 2.47
CA LEU A 122 8.91 9.19 1.44
C LEU A 122 9.46 8.77 0.09
N SER A 123 8.62 8.75 -0.93
CA SER A 123 9.02 8.45 -2.31
C SER A 123 10.02 9.49 -2.82
N GLN A 124 11.26 9.06 -3.08
CA GLN A 124 12.32 9.91 -3.62
C GLN A 124 12.53 9.72 -5.12
N ASN A 125 12.19 8.53 -5.64
CA ASN A 125 12.30 8.20 -7.06
C ASN A 125 11.22 7.19 -7.43
N MET A 126 10.71 7.34 -8.65
CA MET A 126 9.79 6.39 -9.25
C MET A 126 10.12 6.27 -10.73
N ASN A 127 10.28 5.03 -11.21
CA ASN A 127 10.49 4.72 -12.62
C ASN A 127 9.42 3.73 -13.06
N ILE A 128 8.57 4.16 -14.01
CA ILE A 128 7.45 3.36 -14.50
C ILE A 128 7.62 3.10 -15.99
N THR A 129 7.56 1.83 -16.39
CA THR A 129 7.48 1.40 -17.78
C THR A 129 6.06 0.90 -18.06
N TRP A 130 5.38 1.50 -19.04
CA TRP A 130 4.03 1.11 -19.44
C TRP A 130 4.09 0.03 -20.52
N HIS A 131 3.59 -1.17 -20.20
CA HIS A 131 3.54 -2.29 -21.14
C HIS A 131 2.18 -2.42 -21.82
N GLU A 132 1.10 -2.16 -21.08
CA GLU A 132 -0.28 -2.27 -21.53
C GLU A 132 -1.17 -1.32 -20.72
N GLY A 133 -2.30 -0.89 -21.29
CA GLY A 133 -3.28 -0.06 -20.60
C GLY A 133 -4.42 -0.92 -20.04
N PRO A 134 -4.70 -0.88 -18.72
CA PRO A 134 -5.88 -1.52 -18.16
C PRO A 134 -7.14 -0.94 -18.81
N THR A 135 -7.87 -1.77 -19.55
CA THR A 135 -9.12 -1.41 -20.20
C THR A 135 -10.29 -1.70 -19.27
N MET A 136 -11.28 -0.80 -19.25
CA MET A 136 -12.60 -1.06 -18.65
C MET A 136 -13.37 -2.12 -19.42
#